data_AF-A0AAD9KUL3-F1
#
_entry.id   AF-A0AAD9KUL3-F1
#
_cell.length_a   1.000
_cell.length_b   1.000
_cell.length_c   1.000
_cell.angle_alpha   90.00
_cell.angle_beta   90.00
_cell.angle_gamma   90.00
#
_symmetry.space_group_name_H-M   'P 1'
#
loop_
_entity.id
_entity.type
_entity.pdbx_description
1 polymer ?
#
loop_
_entity_poly.entity_id
_entity_poly.type
_entity_poly.pdbx_seq_one_letter_code
_entity_poly.pdbx_strand_id
1 'polypeptide(L)'
;MKETITIFGSSFPKDQEYTQVCRNINRIKVCMETGKTVVLLNLENLYESLYDALNQYYVYLGGQRFVDLGLGTHRVKCRVHKDFRLIVVAEKQVVYKKFPIPLINRLEKHFLAMTTMLDDRQLCVLKALKKWARDFAVPTTFGMVAR
;
A
#
# COMPACT_ATOMS: atom_id res chain seq x y z
N MET A 1 -18.18 5.53 6.91
CA MET A 1 -16.76 5.41 6.51
C MET A 1 -16.72 5.00 5.04
N LYS A 2 -15.89 5.62 4.20
CA LYS A 2 -15.67 5.14 2.84
C LYS A 2 -15.01 3.76 2.93
N GLU A 3 -15.55 2.78 2.21
CA GLU A 3 -15.05 1.41 2.23
C GLU A 3 -13.66 1.36 1.58
N THR A 4 -12.70 0.82 2.32
CA THR A 4 -11.29 0.70 1.89
C THR A 4 -10.95 -0.76 1.71
N ILE A 5 -10.39 -1.11 0.55
CA ILE A 5 -10.01 -2.47 0.20
C ILE A 5 -8.49 -2.53 0.05
N THR A 6 -7.87 -3.42 0.82
CA THR A 6 -6.44 -3.68 0.71
C THR A 6 -6.20 -4.83 -0.27
N ILE A 7 -5.29 -4.63 -1.21
CA ILE A 7 -4.85 -5.65 -2.17
C ILE A 7 -3.36 -5.87 -1.96
N PHE A 8 -3.00 -7.14 -1.76
CA PHE A 8 -1.64 -7.59 -1.52
C PHE A 8 -1.10 -8.28 -2.77
N GLY A 9 0.11 -7.93 -3.19
CA GLY A 9 0.87 -8.74 -4.12
C GLY A 9 1.47 -9.93 -3.37
N SER A 10 1.08 -11.13 -3.79
CA SER A 10 1.63 -12.36 -3.21
C SER A 10 3.09 -12.52 -3.60
N SER A 11 3.94 -12.81 -2.62
CA SER A 11 5.35 -13.14 -2.83
C SER A 11 5.57 -14.65 -2.99
N PHE A 12 4.51 -15.46 -2.95
CA PHE A 12 4.62 -16.91 -3.08
C PHE A 12 4.82 -17.31 -4.56
N PRO A 13 5.76 -18.23 -4.87
CA PRO A 13 6.15 -18.54 -6.24
C PRO A 13 5.03 -19.13 -7.11
N LYS A 14 4.04 -19.80 -6.50
CA LYS A 14 2.85 -20.31 -7.21
C LYS A 14 1.75 -19.26 -7.42
N ASP A 15 1.83 -18.12 -6.74
CA ASP A 15 0.85 -17.02 -6.82
C ASP A 15 1.33 -15.86 -7.71
N GLN A 16 2.52 -15.98 -8.31
CA GLN A 16 3.01 -15.05 -9.33
C GLN A 16 2.45 -15.34 -10.72
N GLU A 17 1.54 -16.32 -10.83
CA GLU A 17 0.85 -16.61 -12.07
C GLU A 17 -0.01 -15.43 -12.53
N TYR A 18 -0.07 -15.27 -13.85
CA TYR A 18 -0.90 -14.30 -14.56
C TYR A 18 -2.36 -14.29 -14.07
N THR A 19 -2.88 -15.45 -13.63
CA THR A 19 -4.22 -15.61 -13.07
C THR A 19 -4.48 -14.73 -11.83
N GLN A 20 -3.50 -14.59 -10.93
CA GLN A 20 -3.64 -13.74 -9.74
C GLN A 20 -3.55 -12.26 -10.08
N VAL A 21 -2.69 -11.91 -11.05
CA VAL A 21 -2.61 -10.55 -11.61
C VAL A 21 -3.98 -10.14 -12.19
N CYS A 22 -4.60 -11.00 -13.00
CA CYS A 22 -5.92 -10.75 -13.56
C CYS A 22 -6.99 -10.55 -12.50
N ARG A 23 -7.00 -11.38 -11.44
CA ARG A 23 -7.94 -11.25 -10.32
C ARG A 23 -7.76 -9.93 -9.59
N ASN A 24 -6.52 -9.52 -9.33
CA ASN A 24 -6.23 -8.27 -8.65
C ASN A 24 -6.65 -7.06 -9.50
N ILE A 25 -6.36 -7.05 -10.80
CA ILE A 25 -6.81 -5.99 -11.70
C ILE A 25 -8.34 -5.93 -11.76
N ASN A 26 -9.03 -7.07 -11.82
CA ASN A 26 -10.50 -7.08 -11.80
C ASN A 26 -11.06 -6.53 -10.48
N ARG A 27 -10.44 -6.86 -9.34
CA ARG A 27 -10.81 -6.25 -8.04
C ARG A 27 -10.62 -4.74 -8.06
N ILE A 28 -9.51 -4.25 -8.62
CA ILE A 28 -9.25 -2.81 -8.76
C ILE A 28 -10.31 -2.17 -9.68
N LYS A 29 -10.63 -2.79 -10.82
CA LYS A 29 -11.68 -2.33 -11.75
C LYS A 29 -13.02 -2.14 -11.01
N VAL A 30 -13.46 -3.14 -10.25
CA VAL A 30 -14.71 -3.06 -9.47
C VAL A 30 -14.63 -1.92 -8.44
N CYS A 31 -13.50 -1.73 -7.77
CA CYS A 31 -13.32 -0.63 -6.81
C CYS A 31 -13.34 0.75 -7.51
N MET A 32 -12.74 0.87 -8.68
CA MET A 32 -12.77 2.08 -9.51
C MET A 32 -14.19 2.43 -9.93
N GLU A 33 -14.99 1.44 -10.31
CA GLU A 33 -16.39 1.63 -10.73
C GLU A 33 -17.30 1.99 -9.55
N THR A 34 -17.06 1.41 -8.37
CA THR A 34 -17.87 1.61 -7.16
C THR A 34 -17.39 2.77 -6.28
N GLY A 35 -16.23 3.37 -6.57
CA GLY A 35 -15.69 4.50 -5.81
C GLY A 35 -15.08 4.14 -4.47
N LYS A 36 -14.67 2.89 -4.28
CA LYS A 36 -13.99 2.41 -3.08
C LYS A 36 -12.52 2.83 -3.08
N THR A 37 -11.96 3.09 -1.91
CA THR A 37 -10.52 3.36 -1.81
C THR A 37 -9.75 2.06 -1.87
N VAL A 38 -8.68 2.02 -2.66
CA VAL A 38 -7.80 0.83 -2.75
C VAL A 38 -6.44 1.16 -2.16
N VAL A 39 -5.98 0.28 -1.26
CA VAL A 39 -4.62 0.30 -0.72
C VAL A 39 -3.83 -0.84 -1.36
N LEU A 40 -2.79 -0.49 -2.10
CA LEU A 40 -1.91 -1.43 -2.79
C LEU A 40 -0.64 -1.66 -1.96
N LEU A 41 -0.38 -2.93 -1.64
CA LEU A 41 0.81 -3.38 -0.92
C LEU A 41 1.59 -4.37 -1.79
N ASN A 42 2.89 -4.13 -1.97
CA ASN A 42 3.81 -5.06 -2.63
C ASN A 42 3.42 -5.44 -4.09
N LEU A 43 3.05 -4.47 -4.93
CA LEU A 43 2.47 -4.74 -6.26
C LEU A 43 3.30 -4.22 -7.44
N GLU A 44 4.57 -4.65 -7.51
CA GLU A 44 5.46 -4.37 -8.65
C GLU A 44 4.86 -4.82 -9.99
N ASN A 45 4.15 -5.95 -9.99
CA ASN A 45 3.64 -6.60 -11.20
C ASN A 45 2.37 -5.95 -11.79
N LEU A 46 1.70 -5.03 -11.07
CA LEU A 46 0.46 -4.38 -11.55
C LEU A 46 0.69 -2.98 -12.11
N TYR A 47 1.91 -2.44 -12.01
CA TYR A 47 2.14 -1.05 -12.42
C TYR A 47 1.94 -0.83 -13.91
N GLU A 48 2.36 -1.79 -14.74
CA GLU A 48 2.14 -1.73 -16.18
C GLU A 48 0.64 -1.71 -16.50
N SER A 49 -0.13 -2.57 -15.83
CA SER A 49 -1.59 -2.66 -15.96
C SER A 49 -2.34 -1.39 -15.53
N LEU A 50 -1.82 -0.65 -14.56
CA LEU A 50 -2.46 0.55 -13.99
C LEU A 50 -1.92 1.86 -14.59
N TYR A 51 -1.04 1.79 -15.60
CA TYR A 51 -0.29 2.93 -16.10
C TYR A 51 -1.19 4.11 -16.52
N ASP A 52 -2.22 3.86 -17.32
CA ASP A 52 -3.13 4.90 -17.81
C ASP A 52 -4.00 5.47 -16.67
N ALA A 53 -4.41 4.62 -15.72
CA ALA A 53 -5.16 5.04 -14.53
C ALA A 53 -4.33 5.99 -13.64
N LEU A 54 -3.05 5.68 -13.44
CA LEU A 54 -2.15 6.50 -12.63
C LEU A 54 -1.78 7.82 -13.30
N ASN A 55 -1.79 7.87 -14.63
CA ASN A 55 -1.61 9.12 -15.39
C ASN A 55 -2.83 10.05 -15.33
N GLN A 56 -3.99 9.57 -14.85
CA GLN A 56 -5.24 10.34 -14.84
C GLN A 56 -5.68 10.82 -16.24
N TYR A 57 -5.30 10.11 -17.30
CA TYR A 57 -5.75 10.39 -18.66
C TYR A 57 -7.18 9.85 -18.87
N TYR A 58 -8.16 10.57 -18.32
CA TYR A 58 -9.56 10.18 -18.42
C TYR A 58 -10.19 10.60 -19.75
N VAL A 59 -10.89 9.67 -20.38
CA VAL A 59 -11.84 9.95 -21.46
C VAL A 59 -13.21 10.17 -20.84
N TYR A 60 -13.92 11.20 -21.29
CA TYR A 60 -15.25 11.52 -20.81
C TYR A 60 -16.32 11.04 -21.79
N LEU A 61 -17.27 10.26 -21.31
CA LEU A 61 -18.45 9.82 -22.07
C LEU A 61 -19.67 9.92 -21.16
N GLY A 62 -20.70 10.66 -21.58
CA GLY A 62 -21.92 10.84 -20.78
C GLY A 62 -21.69 11.44 -19.39
N GLY A 63 -20.70 12.33 -19.25
CA GLY A 63 -20.33 12.94 -17.96
C GLY A 63 -19.58 12.00 -16.99
N GLN A 64 -19.27 10.78 -17.41
CA GLN A 64 -18.50 9.80 -16.64
C GLN A 64 -17.06 9.72 -17.14
N ARG A 65 -16.13 9.41 -16.23
CA ARG A 65 -14.70 9.22 -16.53
C ARG A 65 -14.43 7.77 -16.87
N PHE A 66 -13.63 7.53 -17.90
CA PHE A 66 -13.16 6.21 -18.30
C PHE A 66 -11.65 6.21 -18.47
N VAL A 67 -11.03 5.08 -18.18
CA VAL A 67 -9.61 4.83 -18.43
C VAL A 67 -9.42 3.39 -18.91
N ASP A 68 -8.33 3.13 -19.61
CA ASP A 68 -7.96 1.78 -20.02
C ASP A 68 -7.11 1.11 -18.91
N LEU A 69 -7.44 -0.13 -18.57
CA LEU A 69 -6.63 -0.99 -17.71
C LEU A 69 -5.96 -2.06 -18.56
N GLY A 70 -4.64 -2.22 -18.43
CA GLY A 70 -3.86 -3.20 -19.17
C GLY A 70 -3.91 -4.59 -18.52
N LEU A 71 -4.12 -5.64 -19.30
CA LEU A 71 -4.08 -7.04 -18.90
C LEU A 71 -3.31 -7.80 -19.98
N GLY A 72 -1.98 -7.86 -19.82
CA GLY A 72 -1.09 -8.33 -20.87
C GLY A 72 -1.26 -7.49 -22.14
N THR A 73 -1.63 -8.13 -23.26
CA THR A 73 -1.89 -7.46 -24.54
C THR A 73 -3.28 -6.84 -24.65
N HIS A 74 -4.18 -7.14 -23.71
CA HIS A 74 -5.57 -6.65 -23.73
C HIS A 74 -5.71 -5.35 -22.93
N ARG A 75 -6.58 -4.47 -23.40
CA ARG A 75 -6.99 -3.26 -22.69
C ARG A 75 -8.46 -3.30 -22.41
N VAL A 76 -8.84 -2.99 -21.18
CA VAL A 76 -10.24 -2.98 -20.74
C VAL A 76 -10.62 -1.57 -20.31
N LYS A 77 -11.70 -1.04 -20.91
CA LYS A 77 -12.28 0.23 -20.46
C LYS A 77 -12.92 0.07 -19.09
N CYS A 78 -12.51 0.93 -18.16
CA CYS A 78 -13.01 0.95 -16.79
C CYS A 78 -13.58 2.34 -16.50
N ARG A 79 -14.80 2.38 -15.95
CA ARG A 79 -15.39 3.62 -15.45
C ARG A 79 -14.72 3.98 -14.11
N VAL A 80 -14.33 5.23 -13.97
CA VAL A 80 -13.68 5.75 -12.75
C VAL A 80 -14.65 6.64 -12.00
N HIS A 81 -15.08 6.17 -10.84
CA HIS A 81 -15.94 6.93 -9.93
C HIS A 81 -15.17 8.13 -9.35
N LYS A 82 -15.86 9.25 -9.12
CA LYS A 82 -15.24 10.51 -8.65
C LYS A 82 -14.60 10.38 -7.26
N ASP A 83 -15.16 9.52 -6.42
CA ASP A 83 -14.67 9.24 -5.06
C ASP A 83 -13.56 8.20 -4.97
N PHE A 84 -13.23 7.53 -6.09
CA PHE A 84 -12.17 6.52 -6.09
C PHE A 84 -10.82 7.14 -5.67
N ARG A 85 -10.13 6.47 -4.76
CA ARG A 85 -8.77 6.83 -4.33
C ARG A 85 -7.89 5.59 -4.37
N LEU A 86 -6.64 5.77 -4.77
CA LEU A 86 -5.64 4.73 -4.82
C LEU A 86 -4.43 5.16 -3.99
N ILE A 87 -4.05 4.31 -3.05
CA ILE A 87 -2.94 4.55 -2.12
C ILE A 87 -1.94 3.42 -2.32
N VAL A 88 -0.68 3.76 -2.56
CA VAL A 88 0.42 2.78 -2.62
C VAL A 88 1.23 2.91 -1.34
N VAL A 89 1.40 1.80 -0.63
CA VAL A 89 2.22 1.74 0.59
C VAL A 89 3.41 0.83 0.30
N ALA A 90 4.61 1.38 0.46
CA ALA A 90 5.85 0.69 0.21
C ALA A 90 6.97 1.23 1.11
N GLU A 91 7.98 0.39 1.36
CA GLU A 91 9.15 0.82 2.11
C GLU A 91 9.98 1.83 1.32
N LYS A 92 10.57 2.80 2.04
CA LYS A 92 11.42 3.85 1.46
C LYS A 92 12.50 3.27 0.52
N GLN A 93 13.19 2.21 0.96
CA GLN A 93 14.27 1.58 0.19
C GLN A 93 13.76 0.91 -1.10
N VAL A 94 12.59 0.28 -1.04
CA VAL A 94 11.96 -0.36 -2.21
C VAL A 94 11.57 0.70 -3.24
N VAL A 95 10.97 1.81 -2.79
CA VAL A 95 10.59 2.92 -3.69
C VAL A 95 11.80 3.48 -4.42
N TYR A 96 12.92 3.75 -3.73
CA TYR A 96 14.09 4.34 -4.38
C TYR A 96 14.85 3.38 -5.30
N LYS A 97 14.88 2.08 -4.98
CA LYS A 97 15.70 1.11 -5.71
C LYS A 97 14.97 0.42 -6.86
N LYS A 98 13.66 0.18 -6.70
CA LYS A 98 12.91 -0.66 -7.63
C LYS A 98 11.84 0.08 -8.42
N PHE A 99 11.22 1.13 -7.85
CA PHE A 99 10.12 1.76 -8.55
C PHE A 99 10.66 2.60 -9.71
N PRO A 100 10.07 2.49 -10.91
CA PRO A 100 10.49 3.30 -12.03
C PRO A 100 10.17 4.78 -11.75
N ILE A 101 11.10 5.67 -12.08
CA ILE A 101 10.97 7.13 -11.86
C ILE A 101 9.62 7.69 -12.38
N PRO A 102 9.10 7.29 -13.56
CA PRO A 102 7.80 7.75 -14.04
C PRO A 102 6.63 7.43 -13.11
N LEU A 103 6.65 6.27 -12.44
CA LEU A 103 5.63 5.90 -11.46
C LEU A 103 5.67 6.81 -10.23
N ILE A 104 6.88 7.01 -9.70
CA ILE A 104 7.13 7.85 -8.53
C ILE A 104 6.65 9.29 -8.79
N ASN A 105 6.80 9.80 -10.01
CA ASN A 105 6.41 11.16 -10.37
C ASN A 105 4.90 11.36 -10.57
N ARG A 106 4.10 10.29 -10.61
CA ARG A 106 2.63 10.36 -10.75
C ARG A 106 1.89 10.21 -9.44
N LEU A 107 2.61 9.88 -8.37
CA LEU A 107 2.06 9.72 -7.03
C LEU A 107 2.42 10.91 -6.17
N GLU A 108 1.48 11.31 -5.31
CA GLU A 108 1.76 12.19 -4.19
C GLU A 108 2.51 11.41 -3.10
N LYS A 109 3.60 11.98 -2.59
CA LYS A 109 4.56 11.27 -1.72
C LYS A 109 4.39 11.73 -0.28
N HIS A 110 4.07 10.79 0.59
CA HIS A 110 4.04 11.02 2.03
C HIS A 110 4.98 10.05 2.73
N PHE A 111 5.85 10.59 3.59
CA PHE A 111 6.72 9.78 4.44
C PHE A 111 6.06 9.62 5.80
N LEU A 112 5.75 8.37 6.16
CA LEU A 112 5.19 8.01 7.45
C LEU A 112 6.29 7.35 8.29
N ALA A 113 6.71 8.03 9.35
CA ALA A 113 7.61 7.47 10.36
C ALA A 113 6.89 7.45 11.72
N MET A 114 7.14 6.42 12.53
CA MET A 114 6.54 6.35 13.88
C MET A 114 6.90 7.59 14.73
N THR A 115 8.10 8.15 14.53
CA THR A 115 8.55 9.36 15.20
C THR A 115 7.80 10.62 14.78
N THR A 116 7.20 10.64 13.58
CA THR A 116 6.38 11.76 13.10
C THR A 116 4.90 11.58 13.41
N MET A 117 4.49 10.41 13.91
CA MET A 117 3.09 10.09 14.20
C MET A 117 2.73 10.24 15.68
N LEU A 118 3.73 10.16 16.56
CA LEU A 118 3.52 10.22 18.00
C LEU A 118 3.63 11.66 18.51
N ASP A 119 2.70 12.05 19.38
CA ASP A 119 2.81 13.30 20.13
C ASP A 119 3.85 13.19 21.27
N ASP A 120 4.21 14.32 21.86
CA ASP A 120 5.21 14.38 22.94
C ASP A 120 4.84 13.53 24.17
N ARG A 121 3.54 13.41 24.47
CA ARG A 121 3.05 12.61 25.60
C ARG A 121 3.22 11.12 25.30
N GLN A 122 2.84 10.68 24.11
CA GLN A 122 3.00 9.31 23.64
C GLN A 122 4.49 8.93 23.55
N LEU A 123 5.37 9.86 23.15
CA LEU A 123 6.81 9.65 23.17
C LEU A 123 7.36 9.46 24.60
N CYS A 124 6.82 10.19 25.59
CA CYS A 124 7.17 9.99 27.00
C CYS A 124 6.77 8.59 27.48
N VAL A 125 5.56 8.15 27.15
CA VAL A 125 5.07 6.79 27.47
C VAL A 125 5.96 5.73 26.80
N LEU A 126 6.32 5.92 25.53
CA LEU A 126 7.22 5.00 24.83
C LEU A 126 8.58 4.87 25.51
N LYS A 127 9.15 5.98 26.01
CA LYS A 127 10.43 5.96 26.76
C LYS A 127 10.30 5.18 28.07
N ALA A 128 9.22 5.43 28.82
CA ALA A 128 8.95 4.71 30.07
C ALA A 128 8.75 3.22 29.82
N LEU A 129 7.96 2.85 28.80
CA LEU A 129 7.71 1.46 28.42
C LEU A 129 9.00 0.74 27.98
N LYS A 130 9.85 1.40 27.19
CA LYS A 130 11.17 0.86 26.81
C LYS A 130 12.08 0.62 28.01
N LYS A 131 12.05 1.50 29.01
CA LYS A 131 12.81 1.33 30.25
C LYS A 131 12.27 0.12 31.02
N TRP A 132 10.96 0.09 31.27
CA TRP A 132 10.31 -1.00 31.97
C TRP A 132 10.57 -2.36 31.30
N ALA A 133 10.46 -2.44 29.98
CA ALA A 133 10.70 -3.69 29.24
C ALA A 133 12.15 -4.19 29.37
N ARG A 134 13.13 -3.28 29.44
CA ARG A 134 14.53 -3.67 29.70
C ARG A 134 14.71 -4.16 31.13
N ASP A 135 14.16 -3.44 32.10
CA ASP A 135 14.27 -3.79 33.52
C ASP A 135 13.57 -5.14 33.79
N PHE A 136 12.46 -5.42 33.11
CA PHE A 136 11.74 -6.69 33.17
C PHE A 136 12.52 -7.86 32.52
N ALA A 137 13.24 -7.59 31.43
CA ALA A 137 13.97 -8.63 30.69
C ALA A 137 15.28 -9.06 31.35
N VAL A 138 15.82 -8.28 32.30
CA VAL A 138 16.99 -8.69 33.08
C VAL A 138 16.54 -9.70 34.14
N PRO A 139 17.01 -10.95 34.11
CA PRO A 139 16.71 -11.89 35.16
C PRO A 139 17.29 -11.36 36.46
N THR A 140 16.44 -11.22 37.47
CA THR A 140 16.89 -10.90 38.82
C THR A 140 17.76 -12.07 39.28
N THR A 141 19.07 -11.90 39.30
CA THR A 141 19.98 -12.81 39.99
C THR A 141 19.67 -12.71 41.48
N PHE A 142 18.59 -13.36 41.92
CA PHE A 142 18.35 -13.61 43.33
C PHE A 142 19.56 -14.40 43.82
N GLY A 143 20.28 -13.80 44.76
CA GLY A 143 21.59 -14.23 45.18
C GLY A 143 21.66 -15.74 45.42
N MET A 144 22.70 -16.36 44.85
CA MET A 144 23.30 -17.52 45.48
C MET A 144 23.81 -17.07 46.86
N VAL A 145 22.92 -17.00 47.85
CA VAL A 145 23.31 -17.16 49.24
C VAL A 145 23.52 -18.66 49.40
N ALA A 146 24.73 -19.11 49.07
CA ALA A 146 25.18 -20.44 49.44
C ALA A 146 25.19 -20.54 50.97
N ARG A 147 24.53 -21.58 51.45
CA ARG A 147 24.44 -22.00 52.86
C ARG A 147 25.81 -22.31 53.44
#